data_AF-A0A662QCU8-F1
#
_entry.id   AF-A0A662QCU8-F1
#
_cell.length_a   1.000
_cell.length_b   1.000
_cell.length_c   1.000
_cell.angle_alpha   90.00
_cell.angle_beta   90.00
_cell.angle_gamma   90.00
#
_symmetry.space_group_name_H-M   'P 1'
#
loop_
_entity.id
_entity.type
_entity.pdbx_description
1 polymer ?
#
loop_
_entity_poly.entity_id
_entity_poly.type
_entity_poly.pdbx_seq_one_letter_code
_entity_poly.pdbx_strand_id
1 'polypeptide(L)' 'MSDYSTISVPRRVKEVLEKDKGDMDWGEYLLKLYEEARERRREEAFRELRELLTSEDLDRISEESRRFREGFRFR' A
#
# COMPACT_ATOMS: atom_id res chain seq x y z
N MET A 1 -30.69 3.99 1.55
CA MET A 1 -30.05 4.09 0.22
C MET A 1 -28.56 4.16 0.46
N SER A 2 -27.80 3.22 -0.08
CA SER A 2 -26.34 3.26 -0.04
C SER A 2 -25.82 4.48 -0.80
N ASP A 3 -24.78 5.11 -0.28
CA ASP A 3 -24.18 6.34 -0.81
C ASP A 3 -23.38 6.03 -2.08
N TYR A 4 -24.05 6.07 -3.23
CA TYR A 4 -23.44 5.83 -4.53
C TYR A 4 -23.20 7.14 -5.28
N SER A 5 -21.98 7.29 -5.82
CA SER A 5 -21.61 8.37 -6.72
C SER A 5 -21.21 7.81 -8.09
N THR A 6 -21.39 8.61 -9.15
CA THR A 6 -21.03 8.22 -10.52
C THR A 6 -19.69 8.86 -10.91
N ILE A 7 -18.74 8.04 -11.37
CA ILE A 7 -17.50 8.50 -11.98
C ILE A 7 -17.58 8.34 -13.49
N SER A 8 -17.22 9.39 -14.23
CA SER A 8 -17.09 9.31 -15.69
C SER A 8 -15.67 8.91 -16.05
N VAL A 9 -15.53 7.87 -16.88
CA VAL A 9 -14.24 7.40 -17.39
C VAL A 9 -14.30 7.29 -18.91
N PRO A 10 -13.17 7.43 -19.63
CA PRO A 10 -13.13 7.17 -21.06
C PRO A 10 -13.64 5.76 -21.36
N ARG A 11 -14.41 5.62 -22.46
CA ARG A 11 -15.00 4.34 -22.86
C ARG A 11 -13.96 3.21 -22.89
N ARG A 12 -12.79 3.47 -23.47
CA ARG A 12 -11.68 2.52 -23.54
C ARG A 12 -11.22 2.04 -22.16
N VAL A 13 -11.21 2.92 -21.16
CA VAL A 13 -10.82 2.55 -19.78
C VAL A 13 -11.83 1.57 -19.21
N LYS A 14 -13.14 1.88 -19.33
CA LYS A 14 -14.20 0.98 -18.87
C LYS A 14 -14.11 -0.39 -19.56
N GLU A 15 -13.93 -0.43 -20.88
CA GLU A 15 -13.83 -1.67 -21.65
C GLU A 15 -12.64 -2.55 -21.23
N VAL A 16 -11.51 -1.96 -20.86
CA VAL A 16 -10.35 -2.70 -20.36
C VAL A 16 -10.63 -3.24 -18.96
N LEU A 17 -11.14 -2.39 -18.07
CA LEU A 17 -11.41 -2.77 -16.68
C LEU A 17 -12.54 -3.80 -16.58
N GLU A 18 -13.57 -3.74 -17.42
CA GLU A 18 -14.68 -4.70 -17.38
C GLU A 18 -14.23 -6.13 -17.73
N LYS A 19 -13.23 -6.27 -18.62
CA LYS A 19 -12.65 -7.58 -18.96
C LYS A 19 -11.92 -8.23 -17.79
N ASP A 20 -11.29 -7.42 -16.95
CA ASP A 20 -10.50 -7.88 -15.81
C ASP A 20 -11.35 -7.99 -14.54
N LYS A 21 -12.36 -7.13 -14.38
CA LYS A 21 -13.34 -7.15 -13.29
C LYS A 21 -14.04 -8.50 -13.16
N GLY A 22 -14.38 -9.12 -14.28
CA GLY A 22 -15.19 -10.34 -14.30
C GLY A 22 -16.53 -10.10 -13.59
N ASP A 23 -16.88 -11.00 -12.67
CA ASP A 23 -18.17 -11.00 -11.97
C ASP A 23 -18.22 -10.06 -10.74
N MET A 24 -17.14 -9.38 -10.40
CA MET A 24 -17.08 -8.47 -9.23
C MET A 24 -17.97 -7.23 -9.42
N ASP A 25 -18.44 -6.64 -8.32
CA ASP A 25 -19.02 -5.29 -8.39
C ASP A 25 -17.95 -4.24 -8.72
N TRP A 26 -18.37 -3.14 -9.35
CA TRP A 26 -17.45 -2.06 -9.73
C TRP A 26 -16.77 -1.42 -8.51
N GLY A 27 -17.48 -1.23 -7.39
CA GLY A 27 -16.90 -0.67 -6.18
C GLY A 27 -15.82 -1.59 -5.58
N GLU A 28 -16.15 -2.88 -5.45
CA GLU A 28 -15.22 -3.90 -4.95
C GLU A 28 -13.97 -3.99 -5.82
N TYR A 29 -14.15 -4.02 -7.14
CA TYR A 29 -13.06 -4.12 -8.08
C TYR A 29 -12.14 -2.90 -8.07
N LEU A 30 -12.69 -1.69 -8.03
CA LEU A 30 -11.88 -0.47 -7.98
C LEU A 30 -11.10 -0.34 -6.67
N LEU A 31 -11.69 -0.77 -5.54
CA LEU A 31 -11.00 -0.82 -4.26
C LEU A 31 -9.86 -1.84 -4.29
N LYS A 32 -10.12 -3.05 -4.78
CA LYS A 32 -9.10 -4.08 -4.95
C LYS A 32 -7.93 -3.57 -5.81
N LEU A 33 -8.22 -2.94 -6.95
CA LEU A 33 -7.20 -2.39 -7.86
C LEU A 33 -6.33 -1.34 -7.13
N TYR A 34 -6.94 -0.47 -6.33
CA TYR A 34 -6.22 0.52 -5.54
C TYR A 34 -5.34 -0.14 -4.45
N GLU A 35 -5.86 -1.14 -3.75
CA GLU A 35 -5.14 -1.85 -2.70
C GLU A 35 -3.92 -2.59 -3.26
N GLU A 36 -4.07 -3.31 -4.37
CA GLU A 36 -2.95 -3.98 -5.04
C GLU A 36 -1.87 -2.98 -5.49
N ALA A 37 -2.27 -1.85 -6.09
CA ALA A 37 -1.33 -0.81 -6.49
C ALA A 37 -0.62 -0.17 -5.28
N ARG A 38 -1.33 -0.02 -4.15
CA ARG A 38 -0.75 0.49 -2.90
C ARG A 38 0.23 -0.51 -2.29
N GLU A 39 -0.10 -1.80 -2.30
CA GLU A 39 0.76 -2.85 -1.76
C GLU A 39 2.05 -2.98 -2.56
N ARG A 40 1.96 -3.02 -3.90
CA ARG A 40 3.14 -3.05 -4.77
C ARG A 40 4.10 -1.87 -4.53
N ARG A 41 3.57 -0.64 -4.40
CA ARG A 41 4.39 0.53 -4.05
C ARG A 41 5.06 0.41 -2.69
N ARG A 42 4.39 -0.20 -1.70
CA ARG A 42 5.00 -0.44 -0.38
C ARG A 42 6.10 -1.49 -0.45
N GLU A 43 5.88 -2.55 -1.20
CA GLU A 43 6.89 -3.60 -1.40
C GLU A 43 8.13 -3.07 -2.12
N GLU A 44 7.95 -2.26 -3.16
CA GLU A 44 9.06 -1.61 -3.87
C GLU A 44 9.86 -0.70 -2.94
N ALA A 45 9.19 0.19 -2.20
CA ALA A 45 9.87 1.06 -1.23
C ALA A 45 10.61 0.26 -0.14
N PHE A 46 10.04 -0.85 0.33
CA PHE A 46 10.70 -1.71 1.30
C PHE A 46 11.90 -2.46 0.70
N ARG A 47 11.80 -2.88 -0.57
CA ARG A 47 12.91 -3.52 -1.29
C ARG A 47 14.08 -2.55 -1.48
N GLU A 48 13.79 -1.32 -1.92
CA GLU A 48 14.80 -0.25 -2.05
C GLU A 48 15.48 0.03 -0.70
N LEU A 49 14.69 0.13 0.38
CA LEU A 49 15.24 0.29 1.73
C LEU A 49 16.17 -0.87 2.11
N ARG A 50 15.79 -2.11 1.77
CA ARG A 50 16.62 -3.30 2.03
C ARG A 50 17.92 -3.33 1.25
N GLU A 51 17.94 -2.78 0.03
CA GLU A 51 19.15 -2.69 -0.79
C GLU A 51 20.13 -1.64 -0.25
N LEU A 52 19.60 -0.60 0.41
CA LEU A 52 20.40 0.49 0.97
C LEU A 52 20.96 0.18 2.37
N LEU A 53 20.26 -0.63 3.17
CA LEU A 53 20.64 -0.89 4.55
C LEU A 53 21.49 -2.16 4.69
N THR A 54 22.66 -2.01 5.29
CA THR A 54 23.49 -3.14 5.69
C THR A 54 22.95 -3.82 6.96
N SER A 55 23.43 -5.01 7.28
CA SER A 55 23.12 -5.70 8.55
C SER A 55 23.42 -4.81 9.76
N GLU A 56 24.54 -4.07 9.72
CA GLU A 56 24.94 -3.13 10.76
C GLU A 56 23.97 -1.95 10.89
N ASP A 57 23.41 -1.46 9.78
CA ASP A 57 22.39 -0.41 9.82
C ASP A 57 21.10 -0.89 10.50
N LEU A 58 20.69 -2.14 10.24
CA LEU A 58 19.51 -2.74 10.86
C LEU A 58 19.70 -2.95 12.36
N ASP A 59 20.87 -3.43 12.78
CA ASP A 59 21.21 -3.61 14.19
C ASP A 59 21.21 -2.27 14.93
N ARG A 60 21.80 -1.24 14.32
CA ARG A 60 21.80 0.13 14.86
C ARG A 60 20.40 0.71 14.98
N ILE A 61 19.54 0.56 13.97
CA ILE A 61 18.13 1.00 14.03
C ILE A 61 17.37 0.29 15.15
N SER A 62 17.60 -1.02 15.32
CA SER A 62 16.97 -1.82 16.37
C SER A 62 17.37 -1.33 17.77
N GLU A 63 18.67 -1.07 17.98
CA GLU A 63 19.19 -0.61 19.26
C GLU A 63 18.73 0.81 19.60
N GLU A 64 18.76 1.74 18.64
CA GLU A 64 18.24 3.09 18.81
C GLU A 64 16.72 3.11 19.09
N SER A 65 15.94 2.26 18.40
CA SER A 65 14.51 2.10 18.67
C SER A 65 14.22 1.58 20.08
N ARG A 66 15.04 0.65 20.58
CA ARG A 66 14.96 0.16 21.97
C ARG A 66 15.26 1.27 22.98
N ARG A 67 16.37 2.00 22.79
CA ARG A 67 16.77 3.13 23.66
C ARG A 67 15.70 4.22 23.68
N PHE A 68 15.13 4.55 22.53
CA PHE A 68 14.02 5.49 22.41
C PHE A 68 12.82 5.04 23.27
N ARG A 69 12.32 3.81 23.08
CA ARG A 69 11.18 3.29 23.86
C ARG A 69 11.44 3.22 25.38
N GLU A 70 12.68 2.92 25.77
CA GLU A 70 13.10 2.96 27.17
C GLU A 70 13.04 4.40 27.71
N GLY A 71 13.57 5.39 26.98
CA GLY A 71 13.52 6.80 27.37
C GLY A 71 12.10 7.36 27.54
N PHE A 72 11.11 6.87 26.78
CA PHE A 72 9.70 7.26 26.94
C PHE A 72 8.99 6.60 28.13
N ARG A 73 9.52 5.49 28.67
CA ARG A 73 8.96 4.84 29.89
C ARG A 73 9.39 5.53 31.19
N PHE A 74 10.42 6.38 31.13
CA PHE A 74 10.93 7.11 32.29
C PHE A 74 10.36 8.54 32.41
N ARG A 75 9.23 8.84 31.77
CA ARG A 75 8.55 10.14 31.81
C ARG A 75 7.06 10.01 32.13
#